data_AF-A0A225V0X4-F1
#
_entry.id   AF-A0A225V0X4-F1
#
_cell.length_a   1.000
_cell.length_b   1.000
_cell.length_c   1.000
_cell.angle_alpha   90.00
_cell.angle_beta   90.00
_cell.angle_gamma   90.00
#
_symmetry.space_group_name_H-M   'P 1'
#
loop_
_entity.id
_entity.type
_entity.pdbx_description
1 polymer ?
#
loop_
_entity_poly.entity_id
_entity_poly.type
_entity_poly.pdbx_seq_one_letter_code
_entity_poly.pdbx_strand_id
1 'polypeptide(L)' 'MTGAMGIGARFLVSNPDVCIDKSKRNHFMHYNDDQGADWRSRRFRLANIKKNAINQSRQFDAAFEKEENKNVKRD' A
#
# COMPACT_ATOMS: atom_id res chain seq x y z
N MET A 1 -9.81 18.77 -9.12
CA MET A 1 -10.10 17.51 -9.83
C MET A 1 -8.84 16.83 -10.41
N THR A 2 -7.76 17.55 -10.67
CA THR A 2 -6.52 17.02 -11.28
C THR A 2 -5.69 16.09 -10.37
N GLY A 3 -5.76 16.26 -9.04
CA GLY A 3 -5.00 15.45 -8.09
C GLY A 3 -5.48 14.00 -7.93
N ALA A 4 -6.79 13.75 -8.07
CA ALA A 4 -7.37 12.42 -7.91
C ALA A 4 -6.97 11.46 -9.04
N MET A 5 -6.92 11.95 -10.28
CA MET A 5 -6.48 11.16 -11.43
C MET A 5 -4.98 10.83 -11.38
N GLY A 6 -4.14 11.77 -10.90
CA GLY A 6 -2.70 11.53 -10.74
C GLY A 6 -2.36 10.47 -9.67
N ILE A 7 -3.13 10.41 -8.58
CA ILE A 7 -2.99 9.39 -7.55
C ILE A 7 -3.48 8.03 -8.05
N GLY A 8 -4.62 7.99 -8.76
CA GLY A 8 -5.15 6.77 -9.35
C GLY A 8 -4.23 6.16 -10.43
N ALA A 9 -3.64 6.99 -11.29
CA ALA A 9 -2.68 6.53 -12.28
C ALA A 9 -1.40 5.95 -11.64
N ARG A 10 -0.88 6.61 -10.58
CA ARG A 10 0.23 6.05 -9.79
C ARG A 10 -0.15 4.73 -9.13
N PHE A 11 -1.36 4.62 -8.58
CA PHE A 11 -1.87 3.40 -7.97
C PHE A 11 -1.90 2.23 -8.95
N LEU A 12 -2.32 2.45 -10.19
CA LEU A 12 -2.34 1.42 -11.23
C LEU A 12 -0.93 1.02 -11.70
N VAL A 13 0.02 1.94 -11.72
CA VAL A 13 1.41 1.66 -12.16
C VAL A 13 2.27 1.04 -11.04
N SER A 14 1.98 1.38 -9.79
CA SER A 14 2.67 0.85 -8.59
C SER A 14 2.04 -0.42 -8.04
N ASN A 15 0.88 -0.85 -8.54
CA ASN A 15 0.26 -2.09 -8.10
C ASN A 15 1.13 -3.27 -8.57
N PRO A 16 1.59 -4.15 -7.66
CA PRO A 16 2.36 -5.34 -8.03
C PRO A 16 1.60 -6.27 -8.98
N ASP A 17 0.26 -6.21 -8.99
CA ASP A 17 -0.59 -7.09 -9.79
C ASP A 17 -0.94 -6.50 -11.17
N VAL A 18 -0.54 -5.26 -11.49
CA VAL A 18 -0.91 -4.58 -12.74
C VAL A 18 0.33 -4.22 -13.56
N CYS A 19 0.49 -4.89 -14.69
CA CYS A 19 1.62 -4.71 -15.61
C CYS A 19 1.27 -3.79 -16.78
N ILE A 20 1.02 -2.50 -16.52
CA ILE A 20 0.75 -1.51 -17.59
C ILE A 20 2.04 -1.11 -18.33
N ASP A 21 3.19 -1.11 -17.66
CA ASP A 21 4.46 -0.72 -18.26
C ASP A 21 5.05 -1.84 -19.14
N LYS A 22 5.63 -1.47 -20.29
CA LYS A 22 6.27 -2.40 -21.23
C LYS A 22 7.43 -3.16 -20.58
N SER A 23 8.12 -2.55 -19.61
CA SER A 23 9.21 -3.15 -18.84
C SER A 23 8.76 -4.34 -17.98
N LYS A 24 7.51 -4.31 -17.51
CA LYS A 24 6.92 -5.31 -16.61
C LYS A 24 6.27 -6.50 -17.35
N ARG A 25 6.04 -6.40 -18.67
CA ARG A 25 5.37 -7.46 -19.45
C ARG A 25 6.11 -8.80 -19.53
N ASN A 26 7.43 -8.79 -19.38
CA ASN A 26 8.24 -10.02 -19.35
C ASN A 26 8.41 -10.58 -17.93
N HIS A 27 7.87 -9.91 -16.92
CA HIS A 27 8.00 -10.26 -15.50
C HIS A 27 6.84 -11.17 -15.11
N PHE A 28 6.83 -12.40 -15.62
CA PHE A 28 5.66 -13.29 -15.51
C PHE A 28 5.38 -13.75 -14.05
N MET A 29 6.35 -13.66 -13.14
CA MET A 29 6.25 -14.23 -11.77
C MET A 29 7.13 -13.56 -10.70
N HIS A 30 7.86 -12.49 -11.01
CA HIS A 30 8.84 -11.96 -10.06
C HIS A 30 8.16 -10.91 -9.17
N TYR A 31 7.83 -11.33 -7.96
CA TYR A 31 7.44 -10.43 -6.88
C TYR A 31 8.68 -9.64 -6.47
N ASN A 32 8.68 -8.34 -6.74
CA ASN A 32 9.68 -7.45 -6.16
C ASN A 32 9.22 -7.12 -4.73
N ASP A 33 9.93 -7.64 -3.74
CA ASP A 33 9.60 -7.47 -2.31
C ASP A 33 9.50 -6.00 -1.91
N ASP A 34 10.36 -5.13 -2.47
CA ASP A 34 10.33 -3.69 -2.20
C ASP A 34 9.05 -3.03 -2.73
N GLN A 35 8.57 -3.46 -3.91
CA GLN A 35 7.32 -2.97 -4.48
C GLN A 35 6.10 -3.48 -3.68
N GLY A 36 6.16 -4.73 -3.21
CA GLY A 36 5.13 -5.31 -2.34
C GLY A 36 5.07 -4.61 -0.98
N ALA A 37 6.22 -4.30 -0.39
CA ALA A 37 6.35 -3.54 0.84
C ALA A 37 5.77 -2.12 0.72
N ASP A 38 6.17 -1.36 -0.31
CA ASP A 38 5.63 -0.01 -0.54
C ASP A 38 4.11 -0.05 -0.74
N TRP A 39 3.62 -1.01 -1.52
CA TRP A 39 2.19 -1.20 -1.78
C TRP A 39 1.38 -1.48 -0.50
N ARG A 40 1.86 -2.39 0.35
CA ARG A 40 1.21 -2.70 1.64
C ARG A 40 1.24 -1.50 2.58
N SER A 41 2.37 -0.82 2.70
CA SER A 41 2.52 0.36 3.57
C SER A 41 1.55 1.48 3.18
N ARG A 42 1.35 1.69 1.86
CA ARG A 42 0.40 2.68 1.34
C ARG A 42 -1.04 2.34 1.68
N ARG A 43 -1.46 1.08 1.47
CA ARG A 43 -2.82 0.65 1.83
C ARG A 43 -3.06 0.73 3.32
N PHE A 44 -2.04 0.39 4.12
CA PHE A 44 -2.11 0.51 5.57
C PHE A 44 -2.26 1.96 6.03
N ARG A 45 -1.52 2.90 5.42
CA ARG A 45 -1.70 4.35 5.67
C ARG A 45 -3.11 4.81 5.33
N LEU A 46 -3.63 4.42 4.15
CA LEU A 46 -4.98 4.79 3.72
C LEU A 46 -6.06 4.25 4.67
N ALA A 47 -5.93 2.99 5.09
CA ALA A 47 -6.88 2.34 6.00
C ALA A 47 -6.88 2.97 7.41
N ASN A 48 -5.81 3.65 7.80
CA ASN A 48 -5.66 4.32 9.09
C ASN A 48 -5.90 5.84 9.02
N ILE A 49 -6.36 6.40 7.89
CA ILE A 49 -6.68 7.84 7.79
C ILE A 49 -7.81 8.22 8.76
N LYS A 50 -8.80 7.33 8.95
CA LYS A 50 -9.89 7.53 9.89
C LYS A 50 -9.90 6.43 10.92
N LYS A 51 -10.14 6.77 12.18
CA LYS A 51 -10.32 5.80 13.28
C LYS A 51 -11.55 4.93 13.02
N ASN A 52 -11.44 3.63 13.24
CA ASN A 52 -12.57 2.69 13.24
C ASN A 52 -12.37 1.61 14.32
N ALA A 53 -13.42 0.86 14.65
CA ALA A 53 -13.34 -0.19 15.67
C ALA A 53 -12.32 -1.30 15.35
N ILE A 54 -12.01 -1.53 14.07
CA ILE A 54 -11.07 -2.55 13.59
C ILE A 54 -9.63 -2.07 13.74
N ASN A 55 -9.31 -0.82 13.42
CA ASN A 55 -7.96 -0.27 13.47
C ASN A 55 -7.50 0.08 14.89
N GLN A 56 -8.45 0.26 15.82
CA GLN A 56 -8.19 0.37 17.25
C GLN A 56 -8.27 -0.98 17.98
N SER A 57 -8.63 -2.07 17.28
CA SER A 57 -8.69 -3.39 17.91
C SER A 57 -7.29 -3.94 18.15
N ARG A 58 -7.14 -4.69 19.24
CA ARG A 58 -5.92 -5.41 19.59
C ARG A 58 -5.50 -6.44 18.53
N GLN A 59 -6.45 -6.93 17.73
CA GLN A 59 -6.18 -7.84 16.62
C GLN A 59 -5.33 -7.19 15.52
N PHE A 60 -5.32 -5.86 15.46
CA PHE A 60 -4.62 -5.10 14.45
C PHE A 60 -3.22 -4.63 14.91
N ASP A 61 -2.78 -4.98 16.12
CA ASP A 61 -1.49 -4.57 16.70
C ASP A 61 -0.29 -5.13 15.93
N ALA A 62 -0.35 -6.41 15.55
CA ALA A 62 0.68 -7.06 14.74
C ALA A 62 0.90 -6.37 13.37
N ALA A 63 -0.09 -5.63 12.88
CA ALA A 63 0.06 -4.87 11.64
C ALA A 63 0.88 -3.58 11.83
N PHE A 64 0.92 -2.99 13.04
CA PHE A 64 1.73 -1.81 13.36
C PHE A 64 3.17 -2.14 13.74
N GLU A 65 3.43 -3.37 14.20
CA GLU A 65 4.78 -3.84 14.55
C GLU A 65 5.71 -3.95 13.32
N LYS A 66 5.15 -4.08 12.13
CA LYS A 66 5.90 -4.15 10.87
C LYS A 66 6.67 -2.85 10.62
N GLU A 67 7.91 -2.98 10.15
CA GLU A 67 8.82 -1.84 9.95
C GLU A 67 8.26 -0.79 8.99
N GLU A 68 7.57 -1.24 7.95
CA GLU A 68 6.90 -0.41 6.94
C GLU A 68 5.83 0.56 7.52
N ASN A 69 5.28 0.22 8.69
CA ASN A 69 4.09 0.82 9.26
C ASN A 69 4.35 1.67 10.51
N LYS A 70 5.60 1.72 11.01
CA LYS A 70 6.02 2.50 12.19
C LYS A 70 5.73 4.01 12.07
N ASN A 71 5.56 4.52 10.85
CA ASN A 71 5.22 5.92 10.58
C ASN A 71 3.74 6.28 10.82
N VAL A 72 2.85 5.31 11.03
CA VAL A 72 1.41 5.55 11.23
C VAL A 72 1.11 5.56 12.73
N LYS A 73 0.69 6.72 13.25
CA LYS A 73 0.32 6.87 14.66
C LYS A 73 -1.18 6.63 14.87
N ARG A 74 -1.49 5.98 15.99
CA ARG A 74 -2.85 5.87 16.55
C ARG A 74 -3.01 6.95 17.61
N ASP A 75 -3.21 8.20 17.19
CA ASP A 75 -3.66 9.25 18.12
C ASP A 75 -5.16 9.09 18.39
#